data_AF-A0A6V7MD46-F1
#
_entry.id   AF-A0A6V7MD46-F1
#
_cell.length_a   1.000
_cell.length_b   1.000
_cell.length_c   1.000
_cell.angle_alpha   90.00
_cell.angle_beta   90.00
_cell.angle_gamma   90.00
#
_symmetry.space_group_name_H-M   'P 1'
#
loop_
_entity.id
_entity.type
_entity.pdbx_description
1 polymer ?
#
loop_
_entity_poly.entity_id
_entity_poly.type
_entity_poly.pdbx_seq_one_letter_code
_entity_poly.pdbx_strand_id
1 'polypeptide(L)' 'RPAPTVRWWRGETLLESQDEPGEFPALRRNTLIVTDLARTDLHAVFTCQASNNNISQPVSASVTVEMY' A
#
# COMPACT_ATOMS: atom_id res chain seq x y z
N ARG A 1 4.79 -10.13 -19.06
CA ARG A 1 4.10 -9.13 -18.20
C ARG A 1 5.13 -8.64 -17.20
N PRO A 2 5.31 -7.32 -17.02
CA PRO A 2 6.24 -6.80 -16.02
C PRO A 2 5.77 -7.19 -14.61
N ALA A 3 6.71 -7.39 -13.70
CA ALA A 3 6.40 -7.56 -12.28
C ALA A 3 5.79 -6.26 -11.73
N PRO A 4 4.74 -6.33 -10.88
CA PRO A 4 4.19 -5.15 -10.26
C PRO A 4 5.20 -4.50 -9.30
N THR A 5 5.00 -3.23 -8.99
CA THR A 5 5.50 -2.60 -7.77
C THR A 5 4.34 -2.31 -6.85
N VAL A 6 4.45 -2.68 -5.57
CA VAL A 6 3.42 -2.46 -4.55
C VAL A 6 3.85 -1.38 -3.57
N ARG A 7 3.02 -0.37 -3.34
CA ARG A 7 3.31 0.79 -2.47
C ARG A 7 2.14 1.15 -1.56
N TRP A 8 2.44 1.75 -0.43
CA TRP A 8 1.44 2.27 0.51
C TRP A 8 1.37 3.78 0.53
N TRP A 9 0.14 4.30 0.61
CA TRP A 9 -0.17 5.71 0.57
C TRP A 9 -1.14 6.11 1.67
N ARG A 10 -1.07 7.36 2.12
CA ARG A 10 -2.10 8.04 2.92
C ARG A 10 -2.45 9.35 2.21
N GLY A 11 -3.60 9.38 1.53
CA GLY A 11 -3.89 10.43 0.55
C GLY A 11 -2.83 10.41 -0.56
N GLU A 12 -2.21 11.57 -0.82
CA GLU A 12 -1.13 11.73 -1.80
C GLU A 12 0.27 11.44 -1.23
N THR A 13 0.37 11.16 0.07
CA THR A 13 1.66 10.92 0.74
C THR A 13 2.07 9.46 0.61
N LEU A 14 3.22 9.20 0.01
CA LEU A 14 3.86 7.88 -0.05
C LEU A 14 4.43 7.53 1.33
N LEU A 15 4.04 6.38 1.87
CA LEU A 15 4.47 5.90 3.19
C LEU A 15 5.51 4.79 3.11
N GLU A 16 5.26 3.81 2.25
CA GLU A 16 6.17 2.68 2.03
C GLU A 16 6.23 2.38 0.53
N SER A 17 7.44 2.24 0.01
CA SER A 17 7.71 2.14 -1.43
C SER A 17 8.52 0.91 -1.81
N GLN A 18 9.14 0.25 -0.83
CA GLN A 18 9.94 -0.94 -1.00
C GLN A 18 9.06 -2.16 -0.78
N ASP A 19 8.75 -2.85 -1.87
CA ASP A 19 8.14 -4.15 -1.83
C ASP A 19 9.19 -5.26 -1.81
N GLU A 20 8.75 -6.47 -1.48
CA GLU A 20 9.56 -7.66 -1.37
C GLU A 20 9.00 -8.78 -2.26
N PRO A 21 9.85 -9.73 -2.70
CA PRO A 21 9.37 -10.91 -3.40
C PRO A 21 8.43 -11.71 -2.50
N GLY A 22 7.31 -12.15 -3.05
CA GLY A 22 6.43 -13.09 -2.39
C GLY A 22 6.89 -14.54 -2.54
N GLU A 23 6.00 -15.47 -2.21
CA GLU A 23 6.24 -16.92 -2.33
C GLU A 23 6.49 -17.40 -3.77
N PHE A 24 6.07 -16.61 -4.77
CA PHE A 24 6.25 -16.94 -6.19
C PHE A 24 7.04 -15.85 -6.93
N PRO A 25 7.78 -16.17 -8.00
CA PRO A 25 8.68 -15.22 -8.68
C PRO A 25 8.02 -13.93 -9.20
N ALA A 26 6.71 -13.98 -9.49
CA ALA A 26 5.94 -12.83 -9.98
C ALA A 26 5.07 -12.17 -8.90
N LEU A 27 5.07 -12.72 -7.68
CA LEU A 27 4.33 -12.17 -6.56
C LEU A 27 5.19 -11.13 -5.84
N ARG A 28 4.58 -10.01 -5.48
CA ARG A 28 5.19 -8.95 -4.67
C ARG A 28 4.34 -8.72 -3.44
N ARG A 29 4.99 -8.40 -2.32
CA ARG A 29 4.34 -8.09 -1.05
C ARG A 29 4.92 -6.81 -0.49
N ASN A 30 4.08 -5.97 0.09
CA ASN A 30 4.50 -4.78 0.82
C ASN A 30 3.66 -4.67 2.10
N THR A 31 4.32 -4.61 3.25
CA THR A 31 3.68 -4.56 4.55
C THR A 31 3.95 -3.21 5.19
N LEU A 32 2.89 -2.41 5.38
CA LEU A 32 2.96 -1.18 6.16
C LEU A 32 2.75 -1.50 7.65
N ILE A 33 3.71 -1.13 8.50
CA ILE A 33 3.59 -1.22 9.96
C ILE A 33 3.39 0.20 10.51
N VAL A 34 2.27 0.43 11.19
CA VAL A 34 1.96 1.69 11.87
C VAL A 34 2.02 1.44 13.38
N THR A 35 3.03 1.98 14.07
CA THR A 35 3.33 1.66 15.47
C THR A 35 2.54 2.49 16.48
N ASP A 36 2.37 3.79 16.22
CA ASP A 36 1.87 4.76 17.20
C ASP A 36 0.58 5.43 16.72
N LEU A 37 -0.48 4.62 16.60
CA LEU A 37 -1.81 5.13 16.24
C LEU A 37 -2.37 6.05 17.33
N ALA A 38 -2.71 7.28 16.94
CA ALA A 38 -3.31 8.28 17.82
C ALA A 38 -4.76 8.59 17.40
N ARG A 39 -5.55 9.22 18.29
CA ARG A 39 -6.94 9.63 17.97
C ARG A 39 -7.04 10.54 16.74
N THR A 40 -5.97 11.27 16.40
CA THR A 40 -5.87 12.08 15.18
C THR A 40 -5.83 11.24 13.90
N ASP A 41 -5.56 9.94 14.00
CA ASP A 41 -5.59 8.99 12.89
C ASP A 41 -6.95 8.30 12.74
N LEU A 42 -7.97 8.68 13.54
CA LEU A 42 -9.33 8.20 13.32
C LEU A 42 -9.80 8.58 11.91
N HIS A 43 -10.38 7.61 11.19
CA HIS A 43 -10.75 7.70 9.78
C HIS A 43 -9.58 7.91 8.81
N ALA A 44 -8.32 7.74 9.26
CA ALA A 44 -7.19 7.70 8.34
C ALA A 44 -7.36 6.54 7.35
N VAL A 45 -7.19 6.83 6.07
CA VAL A 45 -7.28 5.85 4.99
C VAL A 45 -5.87 5.52 4.50
N PHE A 46 -5.50 4.26 4.62
CA PHE A 46 -4.27 3.72 4.06
C PHE A 46 -4.60 2.94 2.79
N THR A 47 -3.91 3.24 1.70
CA THR A 47 -4.14 2.65 0.38
C THR A 47 -2.91 1.89 -0.07
N CYS A 48 -3.07 0.59 -0.32
CA CYS A 48 -2.10 -0.25 -1.00
C CYS A 48 -2.37 -0.18 -2.50
N GLN A 49 -1.36 0.20 -3.29
CA GLN A 49 -1.46 0.36 -4.72
C GLN A 49 -0.43 -0.53 -5.44
N ALA A 50 -0.92 -1.33 -6.38
CA ALA A 50 -0.11 -2.15 -7.27
C ALA A 50 -0.09 -1.56 -8.67
N SER A 51 1.10 -1.27 -9.19
CA SER A 51 1.31 -0.78 -10.56
C SER A 51 2.21 -1.73 -11.34
N ASN A 52 1.76 -2.16 -12.52
CA ASN A 52 2.54 -3.03 -13.41
C ASN A 52 3.41 -2.23 -14.40
N ASN A 53 3.00 -1.01 -14.76
CA ASN A 53 3.64 -0.17 -15.75
C ASN A 53 3.03 1.25 -15.71
N ASN A 54 3.54 2.15 -16.55
CA ASN A 54 3.05 3.53 -16.68
C ASN A 54 1.94 3.71 -17.76
N ILE A 55 1.29 2.62 -18.19
CA ILE A 55 0.31 2.63 -19.28
C ILE A 55 -1.10 2.31 -18.75
N SER A 56 -1.23 1.25 -17.96
CA SER A 56 -2.49 0.84 -17.35
C SER A 56 -2.70 1.52 -16.01
N GLN A 57 -3.95 1.79 -15.64
CA GLN A 57 -4.27 2.27 -14.30
C GLN A 57 -3.83 1.26 -13.23
N PRO A 58 -3.27 1.73 -12.10
CA PRO A 58 -2.92 0.86 -11.00
C PRO A 58 -4.16 0.32 -10.30
N VAL A 59 -4.03 -0.83 -9.66
CA VAL A 59 -5.08 -1.40 -8.81
C VAL A 59 -4.82 -1.02 -7.37
N SER A 60 -5.85 -0.60 -6.65
CA SER A 60 -5.74 -0.15 -5.27
C SER A 60 -6.72 -0.87 -4.36
N ALA A 61 -6.30 -1.09 -3.10
CA ALA A 61 -7.15 -1.51 -2.00
C ALA A 61 -6.88 -0.59 -0.80
N SER A 62 -7.92 -0.29 -0.02
CA SER A 62 -7.82 0.69 1.07
C SER A 62 -8.40 0.13 2.36
N VAL A 63 -7.80 0.54 3.48
CA VAL A 63 -8.26 0.24 4.84
C VAL A 63 -8.42 1.56 5.60
N THR A 64 -9.51 1.67 6.35
CA THR A 64 -9.81 2.85 7.19
C THR A 64 -9.61 2.50 8.65
N VAL A 65 -8.94 3.38 9.38
CA VAL A 65 -8.73 3.22 10.83
C VAL A 65 -9.99 3.62 11.58
N GLU A 66 -10.53 2.70 12.36
CA GLU A 66 -11.61 2.93 13.32
C GLU A 66 -11.08 2.63 14.73
N MET A 67 -11.33 3.52 15.69
CA MET A 67 -10.89 3.38 17.08
C MET A 67 -12.11 3.49 18.00
N TYR A 68 -12.31 2.49 18.85
CA TYR A 68 -13.41 2.42 19.81
C TYR A 68 -12.93 2.74 21.23
#